data_AF-A0A9P6S4L1-F1
#
_entry.id   AF-A0A9P6S4L1-F1
#
_cell.length_a   1.000
_cell.length_b   1.000
_cell.length_c   1.000
_cell.angle_alpha   90.00
_cell.angle_beta   90.00
_cell.angle_gamma   90.00
#
_symmetry.space_group_name_H-M   'P 1'
#
loop_
_entity.id
_entity.type
_entity.pdbx_description
1 polymer ?
#
loop_
_entity_poly.entity_id
_entity_poly.type
_entity_poly.pdbx_seq_one_letter_code
_entity_poly.pdbx_strand_id
1 'polypeptide(L)'
;MGKSVFSRLLMGLALLATTAVVVSAFDEDNDGVHPLRTHSIYMPYIDQDLQNRWFDFGGDALVNTNKHIRLTSDLPSQTGYLWSRLPLTSASFQVEFEFKVEGKGDGLFGDGFAVWLTKERAEMGPVFGNKDNFEGLGIFFDTYANSRQSHSFPYVMAMMGDGKTSYDSAHDGASNKLGGCESDFRGQPVPTKGRITYHRDTHSLNFKIQTKGWDEWEDCFTLSDIKLPTISYLGFTSVTGEVHDNHDIISVTTNTLTGRLDSPFKKTNNNTPPPQKKTGVMWYLKFLAACAVFVALVMAFKMSKGSNDMKRF
;
A
#
# COMPACT_ATOMS: atom_id res chain seq x y z
N MET A 1 -11.17 -73.40 2.91
CA MET A 1 -12.10 -72.27 2.67
C MET A 1 -13.10 -72.22 3.82
N GLY A 2 -13.48 -71.12 4.45
CA GLY A 2 -13.14 -69.71 4.33
C GLY A 2 -13.73 -69.00 5.56
N LYS A 3 -12.88 -68.49 6.44
CA LYS A 3 -13.27 -67.63 7.58
C LYS A 3 -12.22 -66.52 7.72
N SER A 4 -12.09 -65.70 6.68
CA SER A 4 -11.15 -64.56 6.66
C SER A 4 -11.71 -63.34 5.90
N VAL A 5 -13.05 -63.23 5.79
CA VAL A 5 -13.67 -62.12 5.05
C VAL A 5 -14.37 -61.12 5.98
N PHE A 6 -14.67 -61.48 7.24
CA PHE A 6 -15.44 -60.62 8.14
C PHE A 6 -14.62 -59.62 8.98
N SER A 7 -13.28 -59.70 8.98
CA SER A 7 -12.43 -58.83 9.82
C SER A 7 -11.93 -57.56 9.09
N ARG A 8 -12.13 -57.45 7.78
CA ARG A 8 -11.67 -56.28 6.99
C ARG A 8 -12.73 -55.22 6.73
N LEU A 9 -13.98 -55.44 7.16
CA LEU A 9 -15.06 -54.48 6.90
C LEU A 9 -15.32 -53.47 8.04
N LEU A 10 -14.77 -53.69 9.23
CA LEU A 10 -14.93 -52.77 10.38
C LEU A 10 -13.79 -51.76 10.54
N MET A 11 -12.72 -51.87 9.74
CA MET A 11 -11.59 -50.93 9.74
C MET A 11 -11.61 -49.96 8.55
N GLY A 12 -12.71 -49.96 7.77
CA GLY A 12 -12.92 -49.07 6.62
C GLY A 12 -13.90 -47.92 6.89
N LEU A 13 -14.61 -47.91 8.01
CA LEU A 13 -15.58 -46.85 8.35
C LEU A 13 -15.07 -45.82 9.38
N ALA A 14 -13.88 -46.01 9.95
CA ALA A 14 -13.29 -45.10 10.93
C ALA A 14 -12.32 -44.06 10.33
N LEU A 15 -12.07 -44.10 9.00
CA LEU A 15 -11.19 -43.14 8.31
C LEU A 15 -11.93 -42.08 7.48
N LEU A 16 -13.27 -42.05 7.51
CA LEU A 16 -14.08 -41.09 6.75
C LEU A 16 -14.69 -39.97 7.60
N ALA A 17 -14.29 -39.84 8.87
CA ALA A 17 -14.91 -38.89 9.81
C ALA A 17 -14.01 -37.72 10.27
N THR A 18 -12.80 -37.52 9.71
CA THR A 18 -11.90 -36.46 10.19
C THR A 18 -11.22 -35.59 9.13
N THR A 19 -11.61 -35.68 7.85
CA THR A 19 -11.19 -34.70 6.82
C THR A 19 -12.36 -33.88 6.27
N ALA A 20 -13.31 -33.53 7.14
CA ALA A 20 -13.91 -32.21 7.01
C ALA A 20 -12.92 -31.22 7.63
N VAL A 21 -11.83 -30.95 6.90
CA VAL A 21 -11.15 -29.66 7.06
C VAL A 21 -12.22 -28.67 6.64
N VAL A 22 -12.96 -28.17 7.63
CA VAL A 22 -13.64 -26.90 7.50
C VAL A 22 -12.51 -25.95 7.15
N VAL A 23 -12.34 -25.71 5.85
CA VAL A 23 -11.76 -24.45 5.38
C VAL A 23 -12.74 -23.43 5.91
N SER A 24 -12.53 -23.03 7.16
CA SER A 24 -12.96 -21.74 7.62
C SER A 24 -12.25 -20.83 6.63
N ALA A 25 -12.99 -20.37 5.62
CA ALA A 25 -12.66 -19.11 5.00
C ALA A 25 -12.48 -18.19 6.21
N PHE A 26 -11.23 -17.82 6.46
CA PHE A 26 -10.98 -16.60 7.20
C PHE A 26 -11.66 -15.56 6.31
N ASP A 27 -12.90 -15.21 6.63
CA ASP A 27 -13.36 -13.84 6.43
C ASP A 27 -12.37 -13.02 7.28
N GLU A 28 -11.20 -12.72 6.70
CA GLU A 28 -10.56 -11.46 7.02
C GLU A 28 -11.67 -10.44 6.80
N ASP A 29 -12.09 -9.80 7.88
CA ASP A 29 -12.77 -8.50 7.84
C ASP A 29 -11.93 -7.64 6.89
N ASN A 30 -12.26 -7.67 5.60
CA ASN A 30 -11.61 -6.82 4.65
C ASN A 30 -12.21 -5.45 4.94
N ASP A 31 -11.43 -4.60 5.61
CA ASP A 31 -11.71 -3.23 6.07
C ASP A 31 -12.08 -2.26 4.92
N GLY A 32 -12.68 -2.75 3.84
CA GLY A 32 -12.92 -2.00 2.63
C GLY A 32 -11.61 -1.61 1.95
N VAL A 33 -10.54 -2.38 2.06
CA VAL A 33 -9.24 -2.04 1.46
C VAL A 33 -8.82 -3.16 0.52
N HIS A 34 -8.91 -2.91 -0.78
CA HIS A 34 -8.51 -3.88 -1.80
C HIS A 34 -7.27 -3.43 -2.56
N PRO A 35 -6.20 -4.24 -2.64
CA PRO A 35 -4.99 -3.86 -3.35
C PRO A 35 -5.21 -3.77 -4.86
N LEU A 36 -4.63 -2.75 -5.47
CA LEU A 36 -4.73 -2.46 -6.89
C LEU A 36 -3.39 -2.68 -7.59
N ARG A 37 -3.12 -3.94 -7.99
CA ARG A 37 -1.84 -4.34 -8.61
C ARG A 37 -1.44 -3.50 -9.83
N THR A 38 -2.41 -3.01 -10.59
CA THR A 38 -2.17 -2.19 -11.80
C THR A 38 -1.60 -0.81 -11.49
N HIS A 39 -1.64 -0.36 -10.23
CA HIS A 39 -1.11 0.91 -9.75
C HIS A 39 -0.13 0.72 -8.60
N SER A 40 0.43 -0.49 -8.47
CA SER A 40 1.44 -0.80 -7.47
C SER A 40 2.71 -1.31 -8.16
N ILE A 41 3.86 -0.76 -7.77
CA ILE A 41 5.17 -1.12 -8.32
C ILE A 41 6.20 -1.19 -7.19
N TYR A 42 7.01 -2.24 -7.22
CA TYR A 42 8.07 -2.54 -6.26
C TYR A 42 9.07 -3.48 -6.94
N MET A 43 10.24 -3.70 -6.34
CA MET A 43 11.27 -4.58 -6.90
C MET A 43 10.68 -5.97 -7.27
N PRO A 44 11.04 -6.55 -8.44
CA PRO A 44 12.16 -6.18 -9.32
C PRO A 44 11.88 -5.14 -10.43
N TYR A 45 10.74 -4.42 -10.38
CA TYR A 45 10.31 -3.35 -11.32
C TYR A 45 10.13 -3.71 -12.81
N ILE A 46 10.85 -4.69 -13.34
CA ILE A 46 10.83 -5.07 -14.76
C ILE A 46 10.18 -6.45 -14.90
N ASP A 47 9.31 -6.59 -15.90
CA ASP A 47 8.65 -7.86 -16.26
C ASP A 47 9.38 -8.56 -17.41
N GLN A 48 9.34 -7.98 -18.61
CA GLN A 48 9.91 -8.56 -19.84
C GLN A 48 10.48 -7.43 -20.73
N ASP A 49 11.55 -7.72 -21.46
CA ASP A 49 12.15 -6.81 -22.45
C ASP A 49 12.49 -5.42 -21.90
N LEU A 50 12.97 -5.37 -20.64
CA LEU A 50 13.27 -4.14 -19.91
C LEU A 50 12.07 -3.20 -19.72
N GLN A 51 10.84 -3.73 -19.80
CA GLN A 51 9.60 -2.98 -19.58
C GLN A 51 8.84 -3.49 -18.35
N ASN A 52 7.98 -2.63 -17.81
CA ASN A 52 6.95 -3.01 -16.85
C ASN A 52 5.58 -3.06 -17.54
N ARG A 53 4.74 -4.03 -17.15
CA ARG A 53 3.39 -4.21 -17.69
C ARG A 53 2.46 -3.05 -17.37
N TRP A 54 2.60 -2.46 -16.19
CA TRP A 54 1.66 -1.51 -15.61
C TRP A 54 2.19 -0.07 -15.55
N PHE A 55 3.50 0.10 -15.65
CA PHE A 55 4.15 1.42 -15.58
C PHE A 55 5.02 1.68 -16.80
N ASP A 56 5.01 2.93 -17.26
CA ASP A 56 5.98 3.48 -18.20
C ASP A 56 7.00 4.31 -17.42
N PHE A 57 8.28 4.17 -17.75
CA PHE A 57 9.34 5.04 -17.27
C PHE A 57 10.16 5.53 -18.47
N GLY A 58 10.74 6.72 -18.37
CA GLY A 58 11.50 7.33 -19.47
C GLY A 58 12.07 8.69 -19.12
N GLY A 59 12.53 9.41 -20.15
CA GLY A 59 13.45 10.53 -19.96
C GLY A 59 14.81 10.01 -19.48
N ASP A 60 15.37 10.64 -18.47
CA ASP A 60 16.63 10.23 -17.82
C ASP A 60 16.43 9.20 -16.70
N ALA A 61 15.20 8.69 -16.53
CA ALA A 61 14.90 7.73 -15.47
C ALA A 61 15.69 6.41 -15.64
N LEU A 62 16.30 5.95 -14.55
CA LEU A 62 17.08 4.72 -14.50
C LEU A 62 16.44 3.70 -13.55
N VAL A 63 16.23 2.48 -14.03
CA VAL A 63 15.66 1.40 -13.22
C VAL A 63 16.77 0.52 -12.69
N ASN A 64 17.00 0.56 -11.37
CA ASN A 64 17.80 -0.44 -10.67
C ASN A 64 16.86 -1.51 -10.13
N THR A 65 16.78 -2.64 -10.83
CA THR A 65 15.84 -3.74 -10.56
C THR A 65 15.83 -4.21 -9.10
N ASN A 66 16.95 -4.12 -8.38
CA ASN A 66 17.06 -4.63 -7.01
C ASN A 66 17.00 -3.54 -5.94
N LYS A 67 16.77 -2.28 -6.32
CA LYS A 67 16.86 -1.16 -5.37
C LYS A 67 15.73 -0.16 -5.53
N HIS A 68 15.66 0.53 -6.66
CA HIS A 68 14.76 1.68 -6.85
C HIS A 68 14.62 2.05 -8.33
N ILE A 69 13.63 2.89 -8.63
CA ILE A 69 13.49 3.62 -9.89
C ILE A 69 13.98 5.05 -9.64
N ARG A 70 15.09 5.43 -10.25
CA ARG A 70 15.67 6.78 -10.15
C ARG A 70 15.03 7.66 -11.22
N LEU A 71 14.30 8.69 -10.83
CA LEU A 71 13.71 9.66 -11.77
C LEU A 71 14.80 10.57 -12.35
N THR A 72 15.66 11.11 -11.50
CA THR A 72 16.81 11.95 -11.89
C THR A 72 18.02 11.57 -11.03
N SER A 73 19.21 11.71 -11.62
CA SER A 73 20.47 11.51 -10.90
C SER A 73 21.01 12.84 -10.37
N ASP A 74 21.97 12.76 -9.44
CA ASP A 74 22.81 13.85 -8.96
C ASP A 74 23.73 14.40 -10.09
N LEU A 75 23.08 14.91 -11.14
CA LEU A 75 23.61 15.46 -12.39
C LEU A 75 22.72 16.64 -12.80
N PRO A 76 23.27 17.68 -13.42
CA PRO A 76 22.49 18.82 -13.87
C PRO A 76 21.61 18.48 -15.07
N SER A 77 20.52 19.24 -15.25
CA SER A 77 19.66 19.20 -16.45
C SER A 77 19.08 17.81 -16.75
N GLN A 78 18.61 17.10 -15.74
CA GLN A 78 17.94 15.81 -15.90
C GLN A 78 16.42 15.98 -15.87
N THR A 79 15.69 15.16 -16.62
CA THR A 79 14.23 15.06 -16.56
C THR A 79 13.80 13.62 -16.72
N GLY A 80 13.12 13.07 -15.73
CA GLY A 80 12.65 11.69 -15.80
C GLY A 80 11.28 11.47 -15.16
N TYR A 81 10.65 10.37 -15.58
CA TYR A 81 9.28 10.07 -15.17
C TYR A 81 9.03 8.58 -14.93
N LEU A 82 7.99 8.31 -14.16
CA LEU A 82 7.35 7.03 -13.93
C LEU A 82 5.82 7.24 -13.91
N TRP A 83 5.09 6.61 -14.82
CA TRP A 83 3.64 6.79 -14.99
C TRP A 83 2.91 5.46 -15.05
N SER A 84 1.71 5.39 -14.47
CA SER A 84 0.81 4.27 -14.69
C SER A 84 0.35 4.25 -16.16
N ARG A 85 0.32 3.06 -16.76
CA ARG A 85 -0.17 2.84 -18.14
C ARG A 85 -1.70 2.89 -18.20
N LEU A 86 -2.34 2.46 -17.12
CA LEU A 86 -3.78 2.46 -16.97
C LEU A 86 -4.25 3.63 -16.09
N PRO A 87 -5.46 4.15 -16.33
CA PRO A 87 -6.04 5.16 -15.47
C PRO A 87 -6.54 4.56 -14.15
N LEU A 88 -6.42 5.34 -13.08
CA LEU A 88 -6.96 5.06 -11.77
C LEU A 88 -8.43 5.49 -11.73
N THR A 89 -9.33 4.54 -12.03
CA THR A 89 -10.78 4.79 -12.09
C THR A 89 -11.51 4.55 -10.76
N SER A 90 -10.80 4.16 -9.71
CA SER A 90 -11.39 3.87 -8.40
C SER A 90 -12.07 5.10 -7.81
N ALA A 91 -13.22 4.88 -7.17
CA ALA A 91 -13.96 5.98 -6.55
C ALA A 91 -13.14 6.60 -5.43
N SER A 92 -12.77 5.81 -4.43
CA SER A 92 -11.92 6.20 -3.31
C SER A 92 -10.68 5.29 -3.30
N PHE A 93 -9.52 5.85 -2.96
CA PHE A 93 -8.26 5.12 -3.01
C PHE A 93 -7.25 5.67 -2.01
N GLN A 94 -6.24 4.85 -1.74
CA GLN A 94 -5.05 5.22 -1.00
C GLN A 94 -3.83 4.85 -1.84
N VAL A 95 -2.92 5.80 -2.05
CA VAL A 95 -1.60 5.57 -2.65
C VAL A 95 -0.56 5.82 -1.58
N GLU A 96 0.18 4.79 -1.21
CA GLU A 96 1.40 4.90 -0.41
C GLU A 96 2.60 4.74 -1.32
N PHE A 97 3.58 5.62 -1.20
CA PHE A 97 4.83 5.51 -1.94
C PHE A 97 6.01 5.74 -1.01
N GLU A 98 7.03 4.90 -1.17
CA GLU A 98 8.33 5.08 -0.54
C GLU A 98 9.26 5.73 -1.55
N PHE A 99 9.95 6.78 -1.12
CA PHE A 99 10.85 7.55 -1.96
C PHE A 99 12.13 7.85 -1.20
N LYS A 100 13.13 8.40 -1.89
CA LYS A 100 14.38 8.85 -1.28
C LYS A 100 14.99 9.98 -2.08
N VAL A 101 15.36 11.07 -1.40
CA VAL A 101 16.04 12.22 -1.99
C VAL A 101 17.42 12.36 -1.35
N GLU A 102 18.49 12.26 -2.14
CA GLU A 102 19.88 12.32 -1.69
C GLU A 102 20.79 12.96 -2.73
N GLY A 103 21.73 13.79 -2.32
CA GLY A 103 22.80 14.28 -3.19
C GLY A 103 24.03 14.68 -2.39
N LYS A 104 25.11 14.96 -3.11
CA LYS A 104 26.42 15.30 -2.50
C LYS A 104 26.55 16.78 -2.12
N GLY A 105 25.62 17.63 -2.56
CA GLY A 105 25.64 19.06 -2.29
C GLY A 105 25.38 19.37 -0.81
N ASP A 106 26.35 20.01 -0.16
CA ASP A 106 26.23 20.56 1.19
C ASP A 106 25.58 21.95 1.11
N GLY A 107 24.24 21.99 1.06
CA GLY A 107 23.44 23.22 1.15
C GLY A 107 22.98 23.83 -0.18
N LEU A 108 23.47 23.33 -1.32
CA LEU A 108 22.92 23.63 -2.65
C LEU A 108 22.42 22.32 -3.28
N PHE A 109 21.12 22.22 -3.47
CA PHE A 109 20.43 21.04 -3.97
C PHE A 109 19.07 21.46 -4.56
N GLY A 110 18.52 20.67 -5.46
CA GLY A 110 17.28 20.99 -6.15
C GLY A 110 16.95 20.04 -7.30
N ASP A 111 15.83 20.22 -7.99
CA ASP A 111 14.73 21.11 -7.59
C ASP A 111 13.69 20.34 -6.76
N GLY A 112 13.57 19.04 -7.00
CA GLY A 112 12.68 18.14 -6.27
C GLY A 112 12.01 17.12 -7.17
N PHE A 113 10.89 16.58 -6.70
CA PHE A 113 10.04 15.69 -7.50
C PHE A 113 8.56 15.98 -7.24
N ALA A 114 7.70 15.45 -8.09
CA ALA A 114 6.25 15.59 -7.95
C ALA A 114 5.53 14.27 -8.14
N VAL A 115 4.40 14.14 -7.45
CA VAL A 115 3.43 13.05 -7.61
C VAL A 115 2.16 13.60 -8.23
N TRP A 116 1.61 12.86 -9.18
CA TRP A 116 0.55 13.33 -10.06
C TRP A 116 -0.66 12.41 -10.04
N LEU A 117 -1.83 13.01 -10.05
CA LEU A 117 -3.11 12.40 -10.37
C LEU A 117 -3.77 13.25 -11.44
N THR A 118 -3.33 13.07 -12.69
CA THR A 118 -3.65 13.95 -13.82
C THR A 118 -4.25 13.21 -15.00
N LYS A 119 -4.97 13.93 -15.84
CA LYS A 119 -5.62 13.38 -17.03
C LYS A 119 -4.62 12.95 -18.10
N GLU A 120 -3.59 13.75 -18.33
CA GLU A 120 -2.47 13.41 -19.19
C GLU A 120 -1.36 12.69 -18.41
N ARG A 121 -0.52 11.96 -19.15
CA ARG A 121 0.61 11.19 -18.62
C ARG A 121 1.77 11.25 -19.58
N ALA A 122 2.99 11.08 -19.07
CA ALA A 122 4.22 10.93 -19.86
C ALA A 122 4.47 12.06 -20.89
N GLU A 123 3.96 13.26 -20.62
CA GLU A 123 4.30 14.49 -21.34
C GLU A 123 5.31 15.27 -20.50
N MET A 124 6.56 15.31 -20.95
CA MET A 124 7.63 16.01 -20.22
C MET A 124 7.46 17.53 -20.32
N GLY A 125 7.91 18.23 -19.29
CA GLY A 125 7.89 19.69 -19.27
C GLY A 125 8.57 20.29 -18.03
N PRO A 126 8.42 21.60 -17.84
CA PRO A 126 9.20 22.35 -16.86
C PRO A 126 8.73 22.15 -15.41
N VAL A 127 7.53 21.58 -15.19
CA VAL A 127 6.93 21.52 -13.85
C VAL A 127 7.34 20.21 -13.19
N PHE A 128 8.48 20.23 -12.49
CA PHE A 128 9.08 19.03 -11.87
C PHE A 128 9.20 17.84 -12.86
N GLY A 129 9.43 18.12 -14.14
CA GLY A 129 9.52 17.13 -15.21
C GLY A 129 8.21 16.76 -15.91
N ASN A 130 7.06 17.28 -15.46
CA ASN A 130 5.78 17.15 -16.14
C ASN A 130 5.44 18.40 -16.98
N LYS A 131 4.51 18.25 -17.92
CA LYS A 131 4.00 19.37 -18.70
C LYS A 131 3.42 20.48 -17.82
N ASP A 132 3.57 21.72 -18.27
CA ASP A 132 2.83 22.84 -17.70
C ASP A 132 1.35 22.80 -18.16
N ASN A 133 0.49 23.58 -17.49
CA ASN A 133 -0.95 23.62 -17.75
C ASN A 133 -1.60 22.23 -17.67
N PHE A 134 -1.23 21.45 -16.64
CA PHE A 134 -1.79 20.13 -16.40
C PHE A 134 -3.26 20.19 -15.93
N GLU A 135 -4.03 19.13 -16.18
CA GLU A 135 -5.41 18.96 -15.68
C GLU A 135 -5.42 17.85 -14.62
N GLY A 136 -5.61 18.21 -13.34
CA GLY A 136 -5.62 17.27 -12.21
C GLY A 136 -4.84 17.77 -11.00
N LEU A 137 -4.38 16.86 -10.15
CA LEU A 137 -3.63 17.19 -8.92
C LEU A 137 -2.13 16.98 -9.12
N GLY A 138 -1.34 17.96 -8.70
CA GLY A 138 0.09 17.84 -8.46
C GLY A 138 0.41 18.02 -6.97
N ILE A 139 1.22 17.12 -6.41
CA ILE A 139 1.82 17.25 -5.08
C ILE A 139 3.33 17.34 -5.27
N PHE A 140 3.92 18.48 -4.96
CA PHE A 140 5.33 18.80 -5.20
C PHE A 140 6.11 18.67 -3.92
N PHE A 141 7.27 18.03 -4.02
CA PHE A 141 8.27 17.88 -2.98
C PHE A 141 9.43 18.77 -3.38
N ASP A 142 9.35 20.03 -2.99
CA ASP A 142 10.26 21.07 -3.40
C ASP A 142 11.42 21.16 -2.40
N THR A 143 12.65 21.09 -2.89
CA THR A 143 13.85 21.19 -2.07
C THR A 143 14.57 22.52 -2.22
N TYR A 144 14.20 23.36 -3.20
CA TYR A 144 14.93 24.58 -3.53
C TYR A 144 14.04 25.83 -3.48
N ALA A 145 14.47 26.84 -2.72
CA ALA A 145 13.75 28.11 -2.63
C ALA A 145 14.08 29.02 -3.82
N ASN A 146 13.17 29.13 -4.80
CA ASN A 146 13.35 30.05 -5.93
C ASN A 146 13.07 31.51 -5.54
N SER A 147 12.33 31.72 -4.45
CA SER A 147 12.05 33.05 -3.91
C SER A 147 12.06 33.08 -2.38
N ARG A 148 11.94 34.27 -1.81
CA ARG A 148 11.83 34.42 -0.35
C ARG A 148 10.47 33.95 0.13
N GLN A 149 10.43 32.78 0.75
CA GLN A 149 9.24 32.20 1.35
C GLN A 149 9.14 32.45 2.86
N SER A 150 7.93 32.36 3.41
CA SER A 150 7.68 32.42 4.86
C SER A 150 7.89 31.10 5.58
N HIS A 151 8.14 30.02 4.83
CA HIS A 151 8.33 28.66 5.29
C HIS A 151 9.72 28.17 4.91
N SER A 152 10.15 27.10 5.56
CA SER A 152 11.44 26.46 5.32
C SER A 152 11.34 25.37 4.24
N PHE A 153 12.45 25.13 3.55
CA PHE A 153 12.60 24.01 2.61
C PHE A 153 13.40 22.88 3.28
N PRO A 154 13.12 21.60 2.94
CA PRO A 154 12.18 21.15 1.93
C PRO A 154 10.69 21.34 2.30
N TYR A 155 9.87 21.59 1.29
CA TYR A 155 8.45 21.89 1.44
C TYR A 155 7.59 21.01 0.55
N VAL A 156 6.50 20.47 1.10
CA VAL A 156 5.51 19.71 0.33
C VAL A 156 4.29 20.56 0.11
N MET A 157 3.82 20.66 -1.14
CA MET A 157 2.68 21.50 -1.48
C MET A 157 1.76 20.82 -2.51
N ALA A 158 0.46 21.11 -2.45
CA ALA A 158 -0.53 20.62 -3.43
C ALA A 158 -1.15 21.75 -4.28
N MET A 159 -1.26 21.51 -5.60
CA MET A 159 -1.94 22.38 -6.57
C MET A 159 -2.93 21.57 -7.40
N MET A 160 -4.12 22.14 -7.63
CA MET A 160 -5.02 21.64 -8.67
C MET A 160 -4.80 22.43 -9.96
N GLY A 161 -4.50 21.72 -11.04
CA GLY A 161 -4.40 22.25 -12.39
C GLY A 161 -5.72 22.12 -13.13
N ASP A 162 -6.10 23.19 -13.83
CA ASP A 162 -7.34 23.31 -14.62
C ASP A 162 -7.11 23.15 -16.13
N GLY A 163 -5.91 22.73 -16.54
CA GLY A 163 -5.52 22.62 -17.95
C GLY A 163 -5.12 23.95 -18.61
N LYS A 164 -5.08 25.06 -17.86
CA LYS A 164 -4.85 26.42 -18.41
C LYS A 164 -3.88 27.26 -17.59
N THR A 165 -3.93 27.12 -16.27
CA THR A 165 -3.11 27.88 -15.34
C THR A 165 -1.70 27.34 -15.37
N SER A 166 -0.71 28.23 -15.50
CA SER A 166 0.70 27.88 -15.49
C SER A 166 1.21 27.74 -14.06
N TYR A 167 2.17 26.83 -13.84
CA TYR A 167 2.88 26.74 -12.56
C TYR A 167 3.93 27.86 -12.45
N ASP A 168 3.85 28.63 -11.37
CA ASP A 168 4.78 29.73 -11.10
C ASP A 168 6.06 29.24 -10.41
N SER A 169 7.00 28.68 -11.19
CA SER A 169 8.29 28.20 -10.65
C SER A 169 9.11 29.30 -9.98
N ALA A 170 8.96 30.56 -10.41
CA ALA A 170 9.72 31.67 -9.85
C ALA A 170 9.34 31.99 -8.39
N HIS A 171 8.13 31.58 -7.97
CA HIS A 171 7.62 31.76 -6.62
C HIS A 171 7.15 30.45 -5.98
N ASP A 172 7.71 29.32 -6.41
CA ASP A 172 7.48 28.00 -5.82
C ASP A 172 5.97 27.62 -5.78
N GLY A 173 5.21 28.04 -6.80
CA GLY A 173 3.78 27.76 -6.92
C GLY A 173 2.89 28.42 -5.86
N ALA A 174 3.42 29.38 -5.09
CA ALA A 174 2.76 29.91 -3.88
C ALA A 174 1.35 30.48 -4.12
N SER A 175 1.11 31.08 -5.29
CA SER A 175 -0.18 31.70 -5.66
C SER A 175 -1.32 30.69 -5.82
N ASN A 176 -1.01 29.45 -6.19
CA ASN A 176 -1.98 28.39 -6.49
C ASN A 176 -1.94 27.23 -5.47
N LYS A 177 -1.28 27.45 -4.33
CA LYS A 177 -1.17 26.46 -3.26
C LYS A 177 -2.52 26.23 -2.58
N LEU A 178 -2.94 24.96 -2.53
CA LEU A 178 -4.15 24.53 -1.81
C LEU A 178 -3.85 24.10 -0.37
N GLY A 179 -2.65 23.57 -0.13
CA GLY A 179 -2.18 23.11 1.16
C GLY A 179 -0.71 22.72 1.07
N GLY A 180 -0.05 22.61 2.21
CA GLY A 180 1.35 22.23 2.26
C GLY A 180 1.90 22.19 3.68
N CYS A 181 3.06 21.56 3.84
CA CYS A 181 3.77 21.47 5.10
C CYS A 181 5.29 21.51 4.88
N GLU A 182 6.01 22.01 5.87
CA GLU A 182 7.46 21.85 5.95
C GLU A 182 7.76 20.40 6.34
N SER A 183 8.66 19.74 5.62
CA SER A 183 9.06 18.38 5.96
C SER A 183 10.48 18.12 5.50
N ASP A 184 11.35 17.83 6.47
CA ASP A 184 12.73 17.46 6.18
C ASP A 184 12.78 16.00 5.70
N PHE A 185 12.65 15.80 4.38
CA PHE A 185 12.69 14.48 3.75
C PHE A 185 14.00 14.18 3.02
N ARG A 186 14.92 15.14 2.91
CA ARG A 186 16.18 14.96 2.17
C ARG A 186 17.23 14.30 3.07
N GLY A 187 17.94 13.29 2.55
CA GLY A 187 19.05 12.66 3.27
C GLY A 187 18.64 11.91 4.54
N GLN A 188 17.36 11.56 4.68
CA GLN A 188 16.87 10.89 5.87
C GLN A 188 17.43 9.46 5.99
N PRO A 189 17.87 9.03 7.19
CA PRO A 189 18.41 7.69 7.41
C PRO A 189 17.29 6.62 7.53
N VAL A 190 16.05 7.06 7.73
CA VAL A 190 14.86 6.21 7.80
C VAL A 190 14.10 6.22 6.48
N PRO A 191 13.26 5.20 6.19
CA PRO A 191 12.45 5.21 4.98
C PRO A 191 11.49 6.40 4.96
N THR A 192 11.61 7.21 3.91
CA THR A 192 10.71 8.33 3.63
C THR A 192 9.51 7.86 2.81
N LYS A 193 8.30 8.12 3.31
CA LYS A 193 7.06 7.69 2.66
C LYS A 193 6.04 8.82 2.58
N GLY A 194 5.28 8.85 1.48
CA GLY A 194 4.09 9.67 1.33
C GLY A 194 2.84 8.79 1.22
N ARG A 195 1.72 9.27 1.76
CA ARG A 195 0.42 8.59 1.67
C ARG A 195 -0.67 9.58 1.28
N ILE A 196 -1.24 9.36 0.09
CA ILE A 196 -2.39 10.10 -0.42
C ILE A 196 -3.63 9.26 -0.14
N THR A 197 -4.61 9.80 0.57
CA THR A 197 -5.92 9.16 0.78
C THR A 197 -7.00 10.06 0.19
N TYR A 198 -7.72 9.56 -0.81
CA TYR A 198 -8.78 10.30 -1.49
C TYR A 198 -10.12 9.59 -1.33
N HIS A 199 -11.13 10.34 -0.87
CA HIS A 199 -12.51 9.90 -0.76
C HIS A 199 -13.38 10.71 -1.73
N ARG A 200 -13.93 10.05 -2.74
CA ARG A 200 -14.75 10.72 -3.76
C ARG A 200 -16.11 11.16 -3.23
N ASP A 201 -16.71 10.40 -2.32
CA ASP A 201 -18.04 10.72 -1.78
C ASP A 201 -18.04 12.06 -1.01
N THR A 202 -16.97 12.32 -0.27
CA THR A 202 -16.77 13.55 0.50
C THR A 202 -15.92 14.59 -0.22
N HIS A 203 -15.38 14.28 -1.40
CA HIS A 203 -14.41 15.11 -2.13
C HIS A 203 -13.24 15.57 -1.25
N SER A 204 -12.77 14.69 -0.36
CA SER A 204 -11.71 14.99 0.59
C SER A 204 -10.42 14.27 0.23
N LEU A 205 -9.30 14.97 0.30
CA LEU A 205 -7.97 14.43 0.11
C LEU A 205 -7.12 14.71 1.36
N ASN A 206 -6.52 13.68 1.92
CA ASN A 206 -5.55 13.79 3.00
C ASN A 206 -4.18 13.33 2.49
N PHE A 207 -3.14 14.09 2.82
CA PHE A 207 -1.76 13.72 2.57
C PHE A 207 -0.99 13.61 3.88
N LYS A 208 -0.38 12.45 4.10
CA LYS A 208 0.51 12.16 5.23
C LYS A 208 1.92 11.87 4.73
N ILE A 209 2.90 12.20 5.56
CA ILE A 209 4.30 11.95 5.27
C ILE A 209 4.98 11.30 6.48
N GLN A 210 5.96 10.44 6.22
CA GLN A 210 6.80 9.80 7.23
C GLN A 210 8.25 10.13 6.91
N THR A 211 8.93 10.82 7.82
CA THR A 211 10.36 11.17 7.66
C THR A 211 11.21 10.95 8.91
N LYS A 212 10.59 10.80 10.09
CA LYS A 212 11.29 10.75 11.39
C LYS A 212 11.54 9.35 11.91
N GLY A 213 10.59 8.43 11.67
CA GLY A 213 10.61 7.09 12.23
C GLY A 213 9.76 6.13 11.43
N TRP A 214 9.93 4.83 11.67
CA TRP A 214 9.13 3.78 11.05
C TRP A 214 7.69 3.85 11.57
N ASP A 215 6.72 3.90 10.65
CA ASP A 215 5.29 4.05 10.92
C ASP A 215 4.91 5.31 11.73
N GLU A 216 5.81 6.30 11.81
CA GLU A 216 5.55 7.61 12.42
C GLU A 216 5.05 8.59 11.36
N TRP A 217 3.73 8.56 11.12
CA TRP A 217 3.07 9.38 10.11
C TRP A 217 2.68 10.75 10.65
N GLU A 218 3.08 11.80 9.94
CA GLU A 218 2.69 13.19 10.18
C GLU A 218 1.62 13.64 9.18
N ASP A 219 0.58 14.30 9.68
CA ASP A 219 -0.44 14.94 8.85
C ASP A 219 0.14 16.22 8.22
N CYS A 220 0.24 16.23 6.89
CA CYS A 220 0.79 17.38 6.15
C CYS A 220 -0.32 18.36 5.78
N PHE A 221 -1.36 17.89 5.07
CA PHE A 221 -2.54 18.69 4.76
C PHE A 221 -3.77 17.82 4.51
N THR A 222 -4.94 18.42 4.72
CA THR A 222 -6.23 17.87 4.31
C THR A 222 -6.97 18.93 3.51
N LEU A 223 -7.42 18.55 2.31
CA LEU A 223 -8.14 19.39 1.38
C LEU A 223 -9.60 18.93 1.29
N SER A 224 -10.53 19.88 1.31
CA SER A 224 -11.95 19.65 1.02
C SER A 224 -12.28 20.09 -0.40
N ASP A 225 -13.42 19.63 -0.91
CA ASP A 225 -13.96 20.01 -2.22
C ASP A 225 -13.03 19.72 -3.42
N ILE A 226 -12.14 18.75 -3.28
CA ILE A 226 -11.23 18.31 -4.33
C ILE A 226 -11.93 17.35 -5.27
N LYS A 227 -11.99 17.73 -6.55
CA LYS A 227 -12.55 16.92 -7.64
C LYS A 227 -11.45 16.52 -8.59
N LEU A 228 -10.98 15.29 -8.46
CA LEU A 228 -10.06 14.72 -9.44
C LEU A 228 -10.77 14.43 -10.76
N PRO A 229 -10.08 14.54 -11.92
CA PRO A 229 -10.61 14.12 -13.20
C PRO A 229 -11.13 12.67 -13.16
N THR A 230 -12.21 12.38 -13.89
CA THR A 230 -12.81 11.03 -13.95
C THR A 230 -11.82 9.97 -14.42
N ILE A 231 -10.89 10.37 -15.29
CA ILE A 231 -9.77 9.57 -15.77
C ILE A 231 -8.52 10.29 -15.29
N SER A 232 -7.80 9.68 -14.35
CA SER A 232 -6.52 10.20 -13.84
C SER A 232 -5.48 9.09 -13.87
N TYR A 233 -4.26 9.40 -14.26
CA TYR A 233 -3.10 8.52 -14.20
C TYR A 233 -2.27 8.86 -12.96
N LEU A 234 -1.65 7.85 -12.37
CA LEU A 234 -0.70 8.03 -11.29
C LEU A 234 0.69 8.26 -11.88
N GLY A 235 1.32 9.38 -11.55
CA GLY A 235 2.63 9.75 -12.07
C GLY A 235 3.61 10.18 -10.99
N PHE A 236 4.89 10.01 -11.28
CA PHE A 236 6.00 10.54 -10.53
C PHE A 236 6.97 11.15 -11.54
N THR A 237 7.39 12.39 -11.33
CA THR A 237 8.35 13.06 -12.20
C THR A 237 9.35 13.83 -11.37
N SER A 238 10.54 14.06 -11.92
CA SER A 238 11.54 14.93 -11.33
C SER A 238 12.31 15.67 -12.42
N VAL A 239 12.83 16.84 -12.07
CA VAL A 239 13.76 17.63 -12.87
C VAL A 239 14.92 18.08 -12.00
N THR A 240 16.10 18.23 -12.59
CA THR A 240 17.24 18.90 -11.96
C THR A 240 17.71 20.07 -12.82
N GLY A 241 18.08 21.16 -12.18
CA GLY A 241 18.56 22.38 -12.81
C GLY A 241 20.08 22.51 -12.74
N GLU A 242 20.56 23.68 -12.33
CA GLU A 242 21.96 23.93 -11.98
C GLU A 242 22.35 23.20 -10.69
N VAL A 243 21.39 23.09 -9.76
CA VAL A 243 21.46 22.23 -8.59
C VAL A 243 20.73 20.92 -8.85
N HIS A 244 21.16 19.87 -8.18
CA HIS A 244 20.70 18.51 -8.46
C HIS A 244 20.74 17.64 -7.22
N ASP A 245 19.87 16.63 -7.19
CA ASP A 245 19.83 15.53 -6.24
C ASP A 245 19.42 14.25 -6.99
N ASN A 246 19.68 13.09 -6.38
CA ASN A 246 19.01 11.86 -6.79
C ASN A 246 17.57 11.87 -6.27
N HIS A 247 16.62 11.52 -7.13
CA HIS A 247 15.20 11.38 -6.78
C HIS A 247 14.75 9.96 -7.08
N ASP A 248 14.69 9.13 -6.04
CA ASP A 248 14.44 7.69 -6.15
C ASP A 248 13.03 7.33 -5.66
N ILE A 249 12.28 6.56 -6.44
CA ILE A 249 11.04 5.91 -6.03
C ILE A 249 11.34 4.44 -5.73
N ILE A 250 11.10 4.03 -4.49
CA ILE A 250 11.43 2.69 -3.97
C ILE A 250 10.22 1.77 -4.09
N SER A 251 9.03 2.24 -3.73
CA SER A 251 7.82 1.45 -3.92
C SER A 251 6.60 2.34 -4.05
N VAL A 252 5.57 1.81 -4.69
CA VAL A 252 4.23 2.38 -4.76
C VAL A 252 3.25 1.26 -4.50
N THR A 253 2.38 1.45 -3.52
CA THR A 253 1.27 0.55 -3.20
C THR A 253 -0.02 1.33 -3.26
N THR A 254 -0.90 0.93 -4.15
CA THR A 254 -2.23 1.52 -4.29
C THR A 254 -3.30 0.54 -3.81
N ASN A 255 -4.23 1.02 -3.01
CA ASN A 255 -5.41 0.29 -2.56
C ASN A 255 -6.68 1.08 -2.92
N THR A 256 -7.74 0.38 -3.29
CA THR A 256 -9.08 0.96 -3.39
C THR A 256 -9.76 0.92 -2.04
N LEU A 257 -10.49 1.99 -1.70
CA LEU A 257 -11.22 2.10 -0.45
C LEU A 257 -12.72 1.90 -0.70
N THR A 258 -13.25 0.75 -0.29
CA THR A 258 -14.65 0.35 -0.31
C THR A 258 -15.24 0.44 1.10
N GLY A 259 -15.44 1.66 1.60
CA GLY A 259 -16.19 1.87 2.83
C GLY A 259 -17.69 1.94 2.53
N ARG A 260 -18.50 1.06 3.12
CA ARG A 260 -19.90 1.40 3.43
C ARG A 260 -19.81 2.73 4.18
N LEU A 261 -20.36 3.81 3.63
CA LEU A 261 -20.72 4.97 4.44
C LEU A 261 -21.46 4.41 5.65
N ASP A 262 -20.98 4.71 6.85
CA ASP A 262 -21.73 4.49 8.06
C ASP A 262 -23.13 5.03 7.81
N SER A 263 -24.09 4.11 7.66
CA SER A 263 -25.48 4.50 7.52
C SER A 263 -25.82 5.23 8.82
N PRO A 264 -26.21 6.51 8.75
CA PRO A 264 -26.48 7.26 9.96
C PRO A 264 -27.70 6.61 10.61
N PHE A 265 -27.53 6.17 11.86
CA PHE A 265 -28.55 5.58 12.72
C PHE A 265 -28.99 4.14 12.40
N LYS A 266 -28.19 3.15 12.83
CA LYS A 266 -28.80 2.02 13.53
C LYS A 266 -28.94 2.41 15.00
N LYS A 267 -30.11 2.97 15.36
CA LYS A 267 -30.51 3.05 16.78
C LYS A 267 -30.35 1.65 17.36
N THR A 268 -29.36 1.47 18.22
CA THR A 268 -29.27 0.34 19.12
C THR A 268 -30.51 0.40 20.01
N ASN A 269 -31.56 -0.33 19.64
CA ASN A 269 -32.61 -0.68 20.58
C ASN A 269 -31.94 -1.56 21.65
N ASN A 270 -31.65 -0.97 22.80
CA ASN A 270 -31.08 -1.62 23.99
C ASN A 270 -32.08 -2.60 24.63
N ASN A 271 -32.50 -3.63 23.89
CA ASN A 271 -33.28 -4.75 24.43
C ASN A 271 -32.70 -6.09 23.96
N THR A 272 -31.37 -6.24 24.05
CA THR A 272 -30.73 -7.55 23.93
C THR A 272 -29.98 -7.83 25.24
N PRO A 273 -30.27 -8.95 25.93
CA PRO A 273 -29.55 -9.30 27.16
C PRO A 273 -28.05 -9.45 26.86
N PRO A 274 -27.17 -9.14 27.82
CA PRO A 274 -25.73 -9.25 27.63
C PRO A 274 -25.36 -10.69 27.22
N PRO A 275 -24.38 -10.87 26.32
CA PRO A 275 -23.93 -12.20 25.93
C PRO A 275 -23.44 -12.93 27.17
N GLN A 276 -24.05 -14.08 27.47
CA GLN A 276 -23.59 -14.98 28.52
C GLN A 276 -22.13 -15.33 28.25
N LYS A 277 -21.24 -14.94 29.18
CA LYS A 277 -19.88 -15.46 29.27
C LYS A 277 -19.98 -16.98 29.28
N LYS A 278 -19.62 -17.63 28.18
CA LYS A 278 -19.49 -19.10 28.13
C LYS A 278 -18.34 -19.48 29.04
N THR A 279 -18.69 -19.91 30.25
CA THR A 279 -17.78 -20.45 31.26
C THR A 279 -16.99 -21.62 30.67
N GLY A 280 -15.66 -21.56 30.76
CA GLY A 280 -14.71 -22.53 30.20
C GLY A 280 -14.85 -23.99 30.65
N VAL A 281 -15.81 -24.30 31.53
CA VAL A 281 -16.13 -25.65 32.03
C VAL A 281 -16.47 -26.62 30.89
N MET A 282 -17.09 -26.15 29.81
CA MET A 282 -17.47 -27.01 28.68
C MET A 282 -16.28 -27.41 27.80
N TRP A 283 -15.20 -26.61 27.77
CA TRP A 283 -13.96 -26.98 27.10
C TRP A 283 -13.17 -28.01 27.93
N TYR A 284 -13.10 -27.83 29.25
CA TYR A 284 -12.45 -28.79 30.15
C TYR A 284 -13.11 -30.17 30.12
N LEU A 285 -14.46 -30.24 30.12
CA LEU A 285 -15.18 -31.50 30.04
C LEU A 285 -14.95 -32.22 28.70
N LYS A 286 -14.88 -31.48 27.58
CA LYS A 286 -14.54 -32.04 26.27
C LYS A 286 -13.10 -32.55 26.21
N PHE A 287 -12.17 -31.83 26.85
CA PHE A 287 -10.77 -32.24 26.91
C PHE A 287 -10.58 -33.52 27.73
N LEU A 288 -11.23 -33.62 28.90
CA LEU A 288 -11.19 -34.82 29.73
C LEU A 288 -11.81 -36.04 29.03
N ALA A 289 -12.91 -35.86 28.30
CA ALA A 289 -13.51 -36.92 27.51
C ALA A 289 -12.56 -37.40 26.39
N ALA A 290 -11.88 -36.48 25.70
CA ALA A 290 -10.89 -36.82 24.68
C ALA A 290 -9.69 -37.60 25.25
N CYS A 291 -9.18 -37.20 26.43
CA CYS A 291 -8.12 -37.92 27.11
C CYS A 291 -8.56 -39.34 27.53
N ALA A 292 -9.78 -39.51 28.03
CA ALA A 292 -10.30 -40.83 28.41
C ALA A 292 -10.41 -41.78 27.20
N VAL A 293 -10.86 -41.27 26.05
CA VAL A 293 -10.91 -42.05 24.79
C VAL A 293 -9.50 -42.43 24.33
N PHE A 294 -8.53 -41.52 24.44
CA PHE A 294 -7.14 -41.80 24.07
C PHE A 294 -6.52 -42.89 24.96
N VAL A 295 -6.74 -42.83 26.28
CA VAL A 295 -6.27 -43.86 27.21
C VAL A 295 -6.91 -45.21 26.92
N ALA A 296 -8.22 -45.25 26.62
CA ALA A 296 -8.91 -46.48 26.25
C ALA A 296 -8.35 -47.11 24.96
N LEU A 297 -8.01 -46.28 23.96
CA LEU A 297 -7.39 -46.74 22.71
C LEU A 297 -5.98 -47.29 22.93
N VAL A 298 -5.17 -46.64 23.77
CA VAL A 298 -3.83 -47.13 24.13
C VAL A 298 -3.89 -48.44 24.91
N MET A 299 -4.85 -48.58 25.83
CA MET A 299 -5.10 -49.81 26.58
C MET A 299 -5.54 -50.95 25.65
N ALA A 300 -6.48 -50.69 24.75
CA ALA A 300 -6.93 -51.66 23.75
C ALA A 300 -5.79 -52.09 22.81
N PHE A 301 -4.92 -51.16 22.41
CA PHE A 301 -3.73 -51.46 21.59
C PHE A 301 -2.73 -52.33 22.36
N LYS A 302 -2.46 -52.05 23.63
CA LYS A 302 -1.59 -52.87 24.48
C LYS A 302 -2.15 -54.28 24.70
N MET A 303 -3.46 -54.42 24.92
CA MET A 303 -4.12 -55.72 25.09
C MET A 303 -4.12 -56.54 23.78
N SER A 304 -4.30 -55.88 22.63
CA SER A 304 -4.18 -56.52 21.31
C SER A 304 -2.76 -57.02 21.04
N LYS A 305 -1.74 -56.26 21.45
CA LYS A 305 -0.33 -56.68 21.31
C LYS A 305 0.03 -57.85 22.24
N GLY A 306 -0.42 -57.83 23.49
CA GLY A 306 -0.20 -58.92 24.44
C GLY A 306 -0.90 -60.24 24.07
N SER A 307 -2.03 -60.19 23.37
CA SER A 307 -2.73 -61.40 22.89
C SER A 307 -2.03 -62.07 21.69
N ASN A 308 -1.24 -61.32 20.92
CA ASN A 308 -0.48 -61.87 19.79
C ASN A 308 0.82 -62.57 20.21
N ASP A 309 1.41 -62.19 21.34
CA ASP A 309 2.63 -62.84 21.86
C ASP A 309 2.34 -64.20 22.53
N MET A 310 1.10 -64.48 22.93
CA MET A 310 0.71 -65.77 23.54
C MET A 310 0.32 -66.86 22.52
N LYS A 311 0.39 -66.57 21.21
CA LYS A 311 0.16 -67.53 20.11
C LYS A 311 1.44 -67.98 19.40
N ARG A 312 2.61 -67.66 19.97
CA ARG A 312 3.92 -68.17 19.54
C ARG A 312 4.57 -68.98 20.66
N PHE A 313 3.96 -70.11 20.99
CA PHE A 313 4.58 -71.32 21.51
C PHE A 313 3.77 -72.52 21.01
#